data_AF-A0AAE0ZX78-F1
#
_entry.id   AF-A0AAE0ZX78-F1
#
_cell.length_a   1.000
_cell.length_b   1.000
_cell.length_c   1.000
_cell.angle_alpha   90.00
_cell.angle_beta   90.00
_cell.angle_gamma   90.00
#
_symmetry.space_group_name_H-M   'P 1'
#
loop_
_entity.id
_entity.type
_entity.pdbx_description
1 polymer ?
#
loop_
_entity_poly.entity_id
_entity_poly.type
_entity_poly.pdbx_seq_one_letter_code
_entity_poly.pdbx_strand_id
1 'polypeptide(L)'
;MEKDDVYQNAKLCFGYIDDSGSLSATRREFSLREGQLSGDRFLLKVFAIEDRVSSILLSESPDTSSDVAQSLANIERRLQDLTAAVEQVNVSKVASPDGGHQDVQTIQRQVLCEIQTDGGGWTVIQRRAFGDVDFYRNWTTYSEGFGSLTGDFWLGNEAIYNLTDTYPYELRIDFRVNGQEMFAEYSTFRIEDESDKYRLRLGSYSGTIGEKSDYGLSYSNNQQFSTFDRDNDVYSGVNCAVSYHGAWWYKSCHNSNLNGIWLEKAGKGVCWHNGSTYMYPEFTELKIRRVRQQIG
;
A
#
# COMPACT_ATOMS: atom_id res chain seq x y z
N MET A 1 11.26 9.72 17.83
CA MET A 1 9.86 9.27 17.96
C MET A 1 9.85 7.81 17.59
N GLU A 2 9.39 6.95 18.50
CA GLU A 2 9.53 5.49 18.42
C GLU A 2 8.69 4.93 17.27
N LYS A 3 9.14 3.86 16.62
CA LYS A 3 8.41 3.17 15.52
C LYS A 3 6.98 2.75 15.91
N ASP A 4 6.65 2.77 17.20
CA ASP A 4 5.34 2.44 17.76
C ASP A 4 4.24 3.48 17.47
N ASP A 5 4.55 4.75 17.22
CA ASP A 5 3.52 5.80 16.99
C ASP A 5 2.81 5.68 15.64
N VAL A 6 3.45 5.09 14.62
CA VAL A 6 2.83 4.84 13.31
C VAL A 6 1.66 3.85 13.41
N TYR A 7 1.66 2.99 14.44
CA TYR A 7 0.64 1.98 14.67
C TYR A 7 -0.46 2.42 15.64
N GLN A 8 -0.32 3.53 16.36
CA GLN A 8 -1.27 3.89 17.43
C GLN A 8 -2.67 4.28 16.93
N ASN A 9 -2.80 4.69 15.66
CA ASN A 9 -4.09 5.16 15.11
C ASN A 9 -4.62 4.32 13.93
N ALA A 10 -3.93 3.27 13.51
CA ALA A 10 -4.45 2.40 12.46
C ALA A 10 -5.14 1.17 13.07
N LYS A 11 -6.48 1.20 13.14
CA LYS A 11 -7.25 -0.02 13.35
C LYS A 11 -7.32 -0.77 12.01
N LEU A 12 -6.34 -1.63 11.79
CA LEU A 12 -6.20 -2.43 10.58
C LEU A 12 -7.39 -3.41 10.50
N CYS A 13 -8.18 -3.38 9.42
CA CYS A 13 -8.92 -4.56 8.99
C CYS A 13 -8.24 -5.19 7.78
N PHE A 14 -8.30 -6.52 7.72
CA PHE A 14 -8.00 -7.27 6.51
C PHE A 14 -9.32 -7.50 5.77
N GLY A 15 -9.45 -6.88 4.60
CA GLY A 15 -10.54 -7.15 3.67
C GLY A 15 -10.07 -8.06 2.54
N TYR A 16 -11.01 -8.66 1.83
CA TYR A 16 -10.71 -9.45 0.63
C TYR A 16 -11.37 -8.82 -0.59
N ILE A 17 -10.62 -8.74 -1.68
CA ILE A 17 -11.16 -8.46 -3.01
C ILE A 17 -11.45 -9.82 -3.67
N ASP A 18 -12.69 -10.03 -4.12
CA ASP A 18 -13.04 -11.20 -4.93
C ASP A 18 -12.78 -10.96 -6.43
N ASP A 19 -12.94 -12.00 -7.25
CA ASP A 19 -12.72 -11.93 -8.70
C ASP A 19 -13.65 -10.92 -9.42
N SER A 20 -14.71 -10.45 -8.75
CA SER A 20 -15.63 -9.44 -9.27
C SER A 20 -15.20 -8.00 -8.93
N GLY A 21 -14.05 -7.82 -8.26
CA GLY A 21 -13.61 -6.52 -7.77
C GLY A 21 -14.40 -6.02 -6.56
N SER A 22 -15.27 -6.87 -5.98
CA SER A 22 -16.07 -6.52 -4.83
C SER A 22 -15.25 -6.67 -3.55
N LEU A 23 -15.23 -5.61 -2.74
CA LEU A 23 -14.56 -5.62 -1.46
C LEU A 23 -15.47 -6.24 -0.38
N SER A 24 -15.13 -7.44 0.06
CA SER A 24 -15.70 -8.07 1.26
C SER A 24 -14.78 -7.80 2.45
N ALA A 25 -15.11 -6.77 3.24
CA ALA A 25 -14.41 -6.50 4.48
C ALA A 25 -15.01 -7.33 5.62
N THR A 26 -14.30 -8.36 6.09
CA THR A 26 -14.66 -8.98 7.38
C THR A 26 -14.17 -8.04 8.47
N ARG A 27 -15.09 -7.37 9.16
CA ARG A 27 -14.78 -6.45 10.25
C ARG A 27 -14.17 -7.23 11.43
N ARG A 28 -12.87 -7.45 11.42
CA ARG A 28 -12.11 -7.74 12.65
C ARG A 28 -11.65 -6.41 13.22
N GLU A 29 -12.41 -5.89 14.18
CA GLU A 29 -12.01 -4.69 14.92
C GLU A 29 -10.83 -5.04 15.83
N PHE A 30 -9.62 -4.67 15.44
CA PHE A 30 -8.51 -4.62 16.39
C PHE A 30 -8.54 -3.26 17.08
N SER A 31 -9.23 -3.16 18.22
CA SER A 31 -9.16 -1.98 19.07
C SER A 31 -7.97 -2.10 20.02
N LEU A 32 -6.87 -1.43 19.72
CA LEU A 32 -5.82 -1.17 20.72
C LEU A 32 -6.40 -0.23 21.78
N ARG A 33 -7.01 -0.78 22.84
CA ARG A 33 -7.21 -0.05 24.10
C ARG A 33 -6.05 -0.41 25.03
N GLU A 34 -5.46 0.59 25.66
CA GLU A 34 -4.56 0.37 26.79
C GLU A 34 -5.22 -0.59 27.78
N GLY A 35 -4.59 -1.76 28.01
CA GLY A 35 -5.02 -2.70 29.05
C GLY A 35 -5.36 -4.14 28.61
N GLN A 36 -5.41 -4.48 27.31
CA GLN A 36 -5.53 -5.88 26.86
C GLN A 36 -4.32 -6.30 26.01
N LEU A 37 -3.17 -6.32 26.67
CA LEU A 37 -1.87 -6.69 26.10
C LEU A 37 -1.61 -8.20 26.30
N SER A 38 -1.50 -8.97 25.21
CA SER A 38 -0.48 -10.01 25.07
C SER A 38 -0.53 -10.69 23.68
N GLY A 39 -1.69 -11.13 23.21
CA GLY A 39 -1.81 -11.99 22.02
C GLY A 39 -1.71 -11.27 20.66
N ASP A 40 -2.40 -10.16 20.48
CA ASP A 40 -2.57 -9.57 19.13
C ASP A 40 -1.35 -8.74 18.68
N ARG A 41 -0.68 -8.09 19.64
CA ARG A 41 0.62 -7.42 19.39
C ARG A 41 1.74 -8.44 19.14
N PHE A 42 1.57 -9.67 19.62
CA PHE A 42 2.48 -10.78 19.32
C PHE A 42 2.26 -11.28 17.90
N LEU A 43 1.01 -11.50 17.46
CA LEU A 43 0.69 -11.93 16.08
C LEU A 43 1.26 -11.01 15.00
N LEU A 44 1.03 -9.70 15.12
CA LEU A 44 1.54 -8.73 14.14
C LEU A 44 3.07 -8.73 14.09
N LYS A 45 3.72 -8.92 15.25
CA LYS A 45 5.17 -9.07 15.32
C LYS A 45 5.62 -10.40 14.71
N VAL A 46 4.88 -11.49 14.92
CA VAL A 46 5.21 -12.80 14.35
C VAL A 46 5.10 -12.77 12.83
N PHE A 47 4.00 -12.28 12.26
CA PHE A 47 3.86 -12.16 10.79
C PHE A 47 4.92 -11.25 10.17
N ALA A 48 5.23 -10.12 10.82
CA ALA A 48 6.30 -9.24 10.35
C ALA A 48 7.70 -9.87 10.47
N ILE A 49 7.92 -10.78 11.43
CA ILE A 49 9.18 -11.52 11.54
C ILE A 49 9.21 -12.65 10.50
N GLU A 50 8.11 -13.37 10.26
CA GLU A 50 8.02 -14.40 9.22
C GLU A 50 8.36 -13.84 7.84
N ASP A 51 7.70 -12.76 7.44
CA ASP A 51 7.92 -12.13 6.13
C ASP A 51 9.37 -11.65 5.96
N ARG A 52 9.95 -11.06 7.02
CA ARG A 52 11.36 -10.67 7.02
C ARG A 52 12.30 -11.87 6.94
N VAL A 53 12.01 -12.96 7.63
CA VAL A 53 12.84 -14.18 7.58
C VAL A 53 12.76 -14.84 6.20
N SER A 54 11.56 -14.93 5.60
CA SER A 54 11.39 -15.45 4.24
C SER A 54 12.09 -14.56 3.20
N SER A 55 12.04 -13.23 3.36
CA SER A 55 12.79 -12.31 2.48
C SER A 55 14.31 -12.48 2.58
N ILE A 56 14.83 -12.72 3.80
CA ILE A 56 16.26 -12.97 4.04
C ILE A 56 16.67 -14.28 3.37
N LEU A 57 15.90 -15.35 3.55
CA LEU A 57 16.16 -16.67 2.94
C LEU A 57 16.16 -16.62 1.41
N LEU A 58 15.32 -15.79 0.80
CA LEU A 58 15.32 -15.57 -0.65
C LEU A 58 16.50 -14.73 -1.15
N SER A 59 17.12 -13.94 -0.26
CA SER A 59 18.25 -13.06 -0.56
C SER A 59 19.63 -13.66 -0.26
N GLU A 60 19.71 -14.74 0.52
CA GLU A 60 20.98 -15.38 0.85
C GLU A 60 21.56 -16.15 -0.36
N SER A 61 22.82 -15.86 -0.69
CA SER A 61 23.58 -16.61 -1.69
C SER A 61 23.98 -18.00 -1.16
N PRO A 62 24.27 -18.99 -2.03
CA PRO A 62 24.73 -20.32 -1.63
C PRO A 62 26.01 -20.34 -0.75
N ASP A 63 26.74 -19.23 -0.67
CA ASP A 63 27.99 -19.06 0.09
C ASP A 63 27.78 -18.58 1.55
N THR A 64 26.54 -18.45 2.04
CA THR A 64 26.33 -18.18 3.47
C THR A 64 26.76 -19.37 4.32
N SER A 65 27.41 -19.10 5.45
CA SER A 65 27.87 -20.15 6.37
C SER A 65 26.72 -21.11 6.68
N SER A 66 26.94 -22.42 6.53
CA SER A 66 26.01 -23.50 6.88
C SER A 66 25.25 -23.24 8.19
N ASP A 67 25.94 -22.67 9.17
CA ASP A 67 25.41 -22.40 10.51
C ASP A 67 24.39 -21.24 10.52
N VAL A 68 24.56 -20.24 9.66
CA VAL A 68 23.64 -19.10 9.51
C VAL A 68 22.37 -19.55 8.79
N ALA A 69 22.51 -20.29 7.68
CA ALA A 69 21.38 -20.84 6.94
C ALA A 69 20.54 -21.81 7.81
N GLN A 70 21.19 -22.68 8.60
CA GLN A 70 20.50 -23.55 9.56
C GLN A 70 19.81 -22.78 10.68
N SER A 71 20.45 -21.72 11.20
CA SER A 71 19.84 -20.87 12.22
C SER A 71 18.60 -20.14 11.69
N LEU A 72 18.65 -19.64 10.46
CA LEU A 72 17.52 -18.99 9.80
C LEU A 72 16.37 -19.96 9.52
N ALA A 73 16.64 -21.14 8.97
CA ALA A 73 15.61 -22.17 8.77
C ALA A 73 14.95 -22.61 10.08
N ASN A 74 15.73 -22.68 11.17
CA ASN A 74 15.20 -23.01 12.49
C ASN A 74 14.37 -21.87 13.10
N ILE A 75 14.72 -20.61 12.82
CA ILE A 75 13.91 -19.44 13.18
C ILE A 75 12.60 -19.45 12.39
N GLU A 76 12.63 -19.69 11.09
CA GLU A 76 11.45 -19.76 10.23
C GLU A 76 10.46 -20.83 10.71
N ARG A 77 10.94 -22.05 10.97
CA ARG A 77 10.10 -23.14 11.50
C ARG A 77 9.46 -22.77 12.84
N ARG A 78 10.22 -22.15 13.74
CA ARG A 78 9.69 -21.74 15.06
C ARG A 78 8.66 -20.63 14.94
N LEU A 79 8.78 -19.76 13.94
CA LEU A 79 7.78 -18.73 13.67
C LEU A 79 6.51 -19.36 13.10
N GLN A 80 6.62 -20.28 12.15
CA GLN A 80 5.48 -21.05 11.60
C GLN A 80 4.72 -21.78 12.72
N ASP A 81 5.43 -22.41 13.65
CA ASP A 81 4.83 -23.09 14.81
C ASP A 81 4.10 -22.10 15.74
N LEU A 82 4.67 -20.91 15.95
CA LEU A 82 4.04 -19.85 16.75
C LEU A 82 2.81 -19.27 16.05
N THR A 83 2.86 -19.08 14.74
CA THR A 83 1.73 -18.62 13.93
C THR A 83 0.57 -19.61 14.00
N ALA A 84 0.84 -20.89 13.74
CA ALA A 84 -0.15 -21.95 13.83
C ALA A 84 -0.76 -22.07 15.24
N ALA A 85 0.08 -21.97 16.29
CA ALA A 85 -0.39 -22.01 17.67
C ALA A 85 -1.33 -20.85 17.98
N VAL A 86 -1.06 -19.64 17.47
CA VAL A 86 -1.92 -18.49 17.73
C VAL A 86 -3.17 -18.50 16.85
N GLU A 87 -3.12 -19.03 15.62
CA GLU A 87 -4.32 -19.28 14.81
C GLU A 87 -5.30 -20.22 15.54
N GLN A 88 -4.81 -21.27 16.20
CA GLN A 88 -5.65 -22.18 16.99
C GLN A 88 -6.31 -21.50 18.21
N VAL A 89 -5.65 -20.52 18.81
CA VAL A 89 -6.22 -19.68 19.89
C VAL A 89 -7.30 -18.73 19.35
N ASN A 90 -7.24 -18.36 18.07
CA ASN A 90 -8.23 -17.52 17.40
C ASN A 90 -9.44 -18.31 16.87
N VAL A 91 -9.26 -19.53 16.37
CA VAL A 91 -10.33 -20.40 15.86
C VAL A 91 -11.29 -20.85 16.98
N SER A 92 -10.77 -21.08 18.18
CA SER A 92 -11.57 -21.49 19.34
C SER A 92 -12.56 -20.43 19.85
N LYS A 93 -12.49 -19.18 19.35
CA LYS A 93 -13.44 -18.10 19.65
C LYS A 93 -14.54 -17.89 18.58
N VAL A 94 -14.48 -18.58 17.44
CA VAL A 94 -15.33 -18.27 16.25
C VAL A 94 -16.36 -19.37 15.92
N ALA A 95 -16.36 -20.51 16.61
CA ALA A 95 -17.33 -21.55 16.31
C ALA A 95 -18.77 -21.16 16.75
N SER A 96 -19.58 -20.65 15.80
CA SER A 96 -21.03 -20.88 15.77
C SER A 96 -21.33 -21.96 14.75
N PRO A 97 -22.24 -22.90 15.03
CA PRO A 97 -22.54 -24.03 14.16
C PRO A 97 -23.55 -23.60 13.10
N ASP A 98 -23.20 -23.73 11.82
CA ASP A 98 -24.05 -24.37 10.81
C ASP A 98 -23.39 -24.43 9.42
N GLY A 99 -23.10 -25.66 8.99
CA GLY A 99 -23.38 -26.21 7.66
C GLY A 99 -22.87 -25.54 6.37
N GLY A 100 -21.64 -25.89 5.97
CA GLY A 100 -21.26 -26.43 4.65
C GLY A 100 -21.79 -25.85 3.34
N HIS A 101 -20.92 -25.14 2.61
CA HIS A 101 -20.84 -25.13 1.14
C HIS A 101 -19.37 -25.24 0.71
N GLN A 102 -19.10 -26.05 -0.33
CA GLN A 102 -17.76 -26.31 -0.86
C GLN A 102 -17.20 -25.04 -1.51
N ASP A 103 -16.07 -24.55 -0.98
CA ASP A 103 -15.34 -23.39 -1.49
C ASP A 103 -14.83 -23.64 -2.92
N VAL A 104 -15.35 -22.86 -3.86
CA VAL A 104 -14.61 -22.48 -5.06
C VAL A 104 -13.46 -21.60 -4.57
N GLN A 105 -12.20 -21.95 -4.89
CA GLN A 105 -11.04 -21.10 -4.56
C GLN A 105 -11.12 -19.78 -5.35
N THR A 106 -11.91 -18.83 -4.85
CA THR A 106 -11.81 -17.41 -5.23
C THR A 106 -10.43 -16.92 -4.78
N ILE A 107 -9.65 -16.29 -5.66
CA ILE A 107 -8.34 -15.74 -5.27
C ILE A 107 -8.62 -14.48 -4.45
N GLN A 108 -8.78 -14.66 -3.14
CA GLN A 108 -9.08 -13.58 -2.21
C GLN A 108 -7.82 -12.77 -1.91
N ARG A 109 -7.74 -11.54 -2.42
CA ARG A 109 -6.61 -10.64 -2.15
C ARG A 109 -6.80 -9.86 -0.86
N GLN A 110 -5.86 -9.97 0.08
CA GLN A 110 -5.88 -9.17 1.31
C GLN A 110 -5.64 -7.68 1.04
N VAL A 111 -6.39 -6.81 1.72
CA VAL A 111 -6.19 -5.36 1.71
C VAL A 111 -6.09 -4.81 3.11
N LEU A 112 -5.50 -3.61 3.21
CA LEU A 112 -5.45 -2.87 4.44
C LEU A 112 -6.55 -1.82 4.51
N CYS A 113 -7.38 -1.86 5.56
CA CYS A 113 -8.36 -0.82 5.82
C CYS A 113 -7.85 0.23 6.82
N GLU A 114 -8.18 1.50 6.59
CA GLU A 114 -8.07 2.59 7.56
C GLU A 114 -9.49 3.09 7.91
N ILE A 115 -9.81 3.13 9.21
CA ILE A 115 -11.20 3.29 9.69
C ILE A 115 -11.43 4.51 10.59
N GLN A 116 -10.40 5.31 10.86
CA GLN A 116 -10.49 6.49 11.73
C GLN A 116 -10.57 7.78 10.93
N THR A 117 -9.74 7.94 9.91
CA THR A 117 -9.61 9.21 9.19
C THR A 117 -10.90 9.53 8.45
N ASP A 118 -11.44 10.73 8.66
CA ASP A 118 -12.62 11.24 7.95
C ASP A 118 -13.83 10.28 7.98
N GLY A 119 -14.07 9.60 9.11
CA GLY A 119 -15.16 8.63 9.24
C GLY A 119 -14.84 7.23 8.70
N GLY A 120 -13.61 6.99 8.27
CA GLY A 120 -13.09 5.68 7.91
C GLY A 120 -13.60 5.13 6.57
N GLY A 121 -13.45 3.81 6.38
CA GLY A 121 -13.87 3.11 5.17
C GLY A 121 -12.85 3.21 4.03
N TRP A 122 -11.61 3.56 4.35
CA TRP A 122 -10.53 3.67 3.40
C TRP A 122 -9.85 2.33 3.17
N THR A 123 -9.54 2.02 1.92
CA THR A 123 -8.66 0.92 1.51
C THR A 123 -7.31 1.51 1.11
N VAL A 124 -6.25 1.16 1.84
CA VAL A 124 -4.89 1.61 1.57
C VAL A 124 -4.34 0.85 0.36
N ILE A 125 -3.87 1.58 -0.64
CA ILE A 125 -3.33 1.03 -1.89
C ILE A 125 -1.81 1.21 -2.01
N GLN A 126 -1.23 2.11 -1.21
CA GLN A 126 0.21 2.33 -1.13
C GLN A 126 0.56 2.86 0.25
N ARG A 127 1.64 2.37 0.85
CA ARG A 127 2.23 2.95 2.07
C ARG A 127 3.75 3.03 1.99
N ARG A 128 4.30 4.19 2.37
CA ARG A 128 5.72 4.40 2.70
C ARG A 128 5.84 4.94 4.12
N ALA A 129 6.48 4.20 5.00
CA ALA A 129 6.66 4.54 6.41
C ALA A 129 8.02 4.12 6.96
N PHE A 130 8.63 3.06 6.42
CA PHE A 130 9.83 2.45 6.98
C PHE A 130 11.04 2.48 6.04
N GLY A 131 10.84 2.44 4.72
CA GLY A 131 11.91 2.47 3.73
C GLY A 131 12.64 1.15 3.53
N ASP A 132 12.07 0.04 3.98
CA ASP A 132 12.66 -1.30 3.90
C ASP A 132 12.27 -2.07 2.64
N VAL A 133 11.31 -1.55 1.87
CA VAL A 133 10.90 -2.11 0.59
C VAL A 133 11.41 -1.24 -0.56
N ASP A 134 12.07 -1.87 -1.53
CA ASP A 134 12.46 -1.22 -2.78
C ASP A 134 11.24 -1.04 -3.71
N PHE A 135 10.97 0.20 -4.11
CA PHE A 135 9.90 0.59 -5.03
C PHE A 135 10.40 0.75 -6.48
N TYR A 136 11.69 0.56 -6.76
CA TYR A 136 12.21 0.56 -8.12
C TYR A 136 12.02 -0.81 -8.78
N ARG A 137 10.75 -1.12 -9.10
CA ARG A 137 10.29 -2.42 -9.63
C ARG A 137 9.83 -2.34 -11.07
N ASN A 138 9.82 -3.50 -11.72
CA ASN A 138 9.41 -3.66 -13.12
C ASN A 138 7.88 -3.60 -13.28
N TRP A 139 7.42 -3.63 -14.53
CA TRP A 139 5.99 -3.58 -14.86
C TRP A 139 5.18 -4.69 -14.20
N THR A 140 5.62 -5.94 -14.33
CA THR A 140 4.92 -7.11 -13.79
C THR A 140 4.74 -7.00 -12.28
N THR A 141 5.79 -6.63 -11.54
CA THR A 141 5.71 -6.46 -10.09
C THR A 141 4.78 -5.31 -9.68
N TYR A 142 4.72 -4.20 -10.43
CA TYR A 142 3.74 -3.14 -10.17
C TYR A 142 2.31 -3.52 -10.52
N SER A 143 2.12 -4.34 -11.55
CA SER A 143 0.83 -4.93 -11.92
C SER A 143 0.32 -5.87 -10.81
N GLU A 144 1.19 -6.78 -10.37
CA GLU A 144 0.88 -7.80 -9.36
C GLU A 144 0.79 -7.22 -7.95
N GLY A 145 1.57 -6.22 -7.58
CA GLY A 145 1.70 -5.70 -6.21
C GLY A 145 2.86 -6.32 -5.43
N PHE A 146 3.35 -5.63 -4.40
CA PHE A 146 4.52 -6.02 -3.63
C PHE A 146 4.58 -5.36 -2.26
N GLY A 147 5.44 -5.88 -1.37
CA GLY A 147 5.63 -5.39 0.00
C GLY A 147 4.67 -6.06 0.99
N SER A 148 4.54 -5.45 2.17
CA SER A 148 3.75 -6.00 3.28
C SER A 148 2.67 -5.02 3.73
N LEU A 149 1.43 -5.50 3.93
CA LEU A 149 0.32 -4.67 4.44
C LEU A 149 0.59 -4.10 5.84
N THR A 150 1.56 -4.65 6.57
CA THR A 150 2.02 -4.12 7.87
C THR A 150 3.19 -3.15 7.74
N GLY A 151 3.83 -3.08 6.58
CA GLY A 151 5.01 -2.26 6.29
C GLY A 151 4.78 -1.34 5.09
N ASP A 152 5.84 -1.19 4.28
CA ASP A 152 5.76 -0.48 3.01
C ASP A 152 5.22 -1.42 1.91
N PHE A 153 4.29 -0.94 1.09
CA PHE A 153 3.70 -1.77 0.03
C PHE A 153 3.07 -0.98 -1.12
N TRP A 154 2.86 -1.67 -2.23
CA TRP A 154 1.98 -1.28 -3.34
C TRP A 154 0.98 -2.41 -3.59
N LEU A 155 -0.32 -2.10 -3.60
CA LEU A 155 -1.36 -3.12 -3.68
C LEU A 155 -1.34 -3.91 -5.00
N GLY A 156 -0.87 -3.29 -6.08
CA GLY A 156 -0.86 -3.84 -7.43
C GLY A 156 -1.85 -3.12 -8.34
N ASN A 157 -1.43 -2.77 -9.55
CA ASN A 157 -2.26 -2.01 -10.48
C ASN A 157 -3.51 -2.79 -10.90
N GLU A 158 -3.43 -4.10 -11.07
CA GLU A 158 -4.62 -4.91 -11.41
C GLU A 158 -5.67 -4.86 -10.30
N ALA A 159 -5.24 -4.97 -9.04
CA ALA A 159 -6.15 -4.88 -7.90
C ALA A 159 -6.77 -3.47 -7.77
N ILE A 160 -5.98 -2.42 -8.00
CA ILE A 160 -6.46 -1.04 -7.96
C ILE A 160 -7.44 -0.77 -9.12
N TYR A 161 -7.16 -1.28 -10.32
CA TYR A 161 -8.05 -1.18 -11.47
C TYR A 161 -9.39 -1.86 -11.17
N ASN A 162 -9.38 -3.13 -10.77
CA ASN A 162 -10.60 -3.89 -10.48
C ASN A 162 -11.47 -3.21 -9.42
N LEU A 163 -10.88 -2.63 -8.38
CA LEU A 163 -11.61 -1.85 -7.37
C LEU A 163 -12.26 -0.60 -7.98
N THR A 164 -11.47 0.20 -8.69
CA THR A 164 -11.88 1.54 -9.15
C THR A 164 -12.72 1.52 -10.43
N ASP A 165 -12.75 0.41 -11.16
CA ASP A 165 -13.63 0.20 -12.31
C ASP A 165 -15.04 -0.23 -11.88
N THR A 166 -15.14 -1.00 -10.79
CA THR A 166 -16.41 -1.55 -10.31
C THR A 166 -17.32 -0.47 -9.71
N TYR A 167 -16.74 0.48 -8.97
CA TYR A 167 -17.49 1.55 -8.29
C TYR A 167 -16.73 2.88 -8.35
N PRO A 168 -17.41 4.02 -8.16
CA PRO A 168 -16.73 5.29 -7.99
C PRO A 168 -15.96 5.32 -6.66
N TYR A 169 -14.69 5.68 -6.71
CA TYR A 169 -13.83 5.88 -5.54
C TYR A 169 -13.31 7.32 -5.49
N GLU A 170 -13.14 7.84 -4.28
CA GLU A 170 -12.31 9.01 -4.00
C GLU A 170 -10.92 8.57 -3.52
N LEU A 171 -9.92 9.41 -3.71
CA LEU A 171 -8.54 9.18 -3.24
C LEU A 171 -8.21 10.19 -2.16
N ARG A 172 -7.59 9.70 -1.09
CA ARG A 172 -6.89 10.51 -0.09
C ARG A 172 -5.43 10.08 -0.03
N ILE A 173 -4.55 11.07 0.09
CA ILE A 173 -3.12 10.90 0.26
C ILE A 173 -2.72 11.61 1.55
N ASP A 174 -2.30 10.85 2.55
CA ASP A 174 -1.78 11.40 3.79
C ASP A 174 -0.25 11.55 3.72
N PHE A 175 0.25 12.59 4.37
CA PHE A 175 1.68 12.94 4.42
C PHE A 175 2.07 13.28 5.85
N ARG A 176 3.30 12.95 6.21
CA ARG A 176 3.99 13.56 7.35
C ARG A 176 5.28 14.19 6.89
N VAL A 177 5.44 15.49 7.12
CA VAL A 177 6.66 16.24 6.76
C VAL A 177 7.09 17.03 7.98
N ASN A 178 8.31 16.79 8.49
CA ASN A 178 8.83 17.46 9.69
C ASN A 178 7.87 17.35 10.89
N GLY A 179 7.25 16.17 11.07
CA GLY A 179 6.25 15.92 12.12
C GLY A 179 4.87 16.55 11.91
N GLN A 180 4.65 17.33 10.84
CA GLN A 180 3.33 17.88 10.51
C GLN A 180 2.55 16.92 9.61
N GLU A 181 1.31 16.62 9.99
CA GLU A 181 0.39 15.81 9.19
C GLU A 181 -0.39 16.69 8.21
N MET A 182 -0.43 16.27 6.96
CA MET A 182 -1.10 16.98 5.87
C MET A 182 -1.77 15.97 4.94
N PHE A 183 -2.69 16.43 4.10
CA PHE A 183 -3.33 15.56 3.13
C PHE A 183 -3.69 16.25 1.82
N ALA A 184 -3.80 15.43 0.78
CA ALA A 184 -4.42 15.74 -0.51
C ALA A 184 -5.59 14.77 -0.74
N GLU A 185 -6.68 15.27 -1.31
CA GLU A 185 -7.86 14.50 -1.66
C GLU A 185 -8.30 14.81 -3.09
N TYR A 186 -8.81 13.79 -3.76
CA TYR A 186 -9.40 13.89 -5.09
C TYR A 186 -10.79 13.26 -5.06
N SER A 187 -11.80 14.03 -5.47
CA SER A 187 -13.21 13.61 -5.44
C SER A 187 -13.53 12.41 -6.33
N THR A 188 -12.61 12.05 -7.23
CA THR A 188 -12.68 10.83 -8.03
C THR A 188 -11.26 10.31 -8.25
N PHE A 189 -11.11 8.99 -8.18
CA PHE A 189 -9.89 8.27 -8.51
C PHE A 189 -10.24 6.97 -9.21
N ARG A 190 -9.68 6.80 -10.40
CA ARG A 190 -9.72 5.55 -11.17
C ARG A 190 -8.43 5.41 -11.94
N ILE A 191 -8.03 4.17 -12.17
CA ILE A 191 -7.03 3.85 -13.19
C ILE A 191 -7.71 3.02 -14.28
N GLU A 192 -7.23 3.13 -15.52
CA GLU A 192 -7.69 2.25 -16.60
C GLU A 192 -7.05 0.86 -16.50
N ASP A 193 -7.41 -0.04 -17.41
CA ASP A 193 -6.83 -1.38 -17.49
C ASP A 193 -5.37 -1.37 -18.01
N GLU A 194 -4.74 -2.55 -18.09
CA GLU A 194 -3.38 -2.67 -18.64
C GLU A 194 -3.30 -2.27 -20.13
N SER A 195 -4.41 -2.41 -20.88
CA SER A 195 -4.47 -2.06 -22.30
C SER A 195 -4.23 -0.56 -22.51
N ASP A 196 -4.80 0.29 -21.65
CA ASP A 196 -4.50 1.72 -21.54
C ASP A 196 -3.46 2.05 -20.44
N LYS A 197 -2.61 1.08 -20.11
CA LYS A 197 -1.39 1.26 -19.30
C LYS A 197 -1.69 1.90 -17.93
N TYR A 198 -2.77 1.48 -17.30
CA TYR A 198 -3.18 1.96 -15.98
C TYR A 198 -3.30 3.49 -15.90
N ARG A 199 -3.81 4.13 -16.96
CA ARG A 199 -3.92 5.59 -17.04
C ARG A 199 -4.70 6.16 -15.85
N LEU A 200 -4.15 7.22 -15.25
CA LEU A 200 -4.75 7.89 -14.09
C LEU A 200 -5.93 8.79 -14.47
N ARG A 201 -7.01 8.71 -13.71
CA ARG A 201 -8.19 9.60 -13.78
C ARG A 201 -8.43 10.22 -12.40
N LEU A 202 -8.38 11.55 -12.33
CA LEU A 202 -8.63 12.30 -11.11
C LEU A 202 -9.80 13.27 -11.26
N GLY A 203 -10.55 13.41 -10.17
CA GLY A 203 -11.52 14.48 -9.96
C GLY A 203 -10.89 15.76 -9.42
N SER A 204 -11.70 16.61 -8.80
CA SER A 204 -11.27 17.87 -8.21
C SER A 204 -10.40 17.65 -6.97
N TYR A 205 -9.31 18.40 -6.87
CA TYR A 205 -8.43 18.42 -5.70
C TYR A 205 -9.02 19.22 -4.52
N SER A 206 -8.79 18.75 -3.31
CA SER A 206 -8.88 19.48 -2.04
C SER A 206 -7.77 19.02 -1.09
N GLY A 207 -7.45 19.79 -0.05
CA GLY A 207 -6.51 19.33 0.99
C GLY A 207 -5.62 20.42 1.55
N THR A 208 -4.88 20.06 2.61
CA THR A 208 -4.04 20.98 3.39
C THR A 208 -2.63 21.14 2.86
N ILE A 209 -2.20 20.29 1.91
CA ILE A 209 -0.88 20.36 1.28
C ILE A 209 -0.72 21.60 0.39
N GLY A 210 -1.85 22.21 0.01
CA GLY A 210 -1.90 23.45 -0.74
C GLY A 210 -1.42 23.28 -2.19
N GLU A 211 -1.71 22.14 -2.82
CA GLU A 211 -1.45 21.95 -4.23
C GLU A 211 -2.15 23.03 -5.06
N LYS A 212 -1.38 23.76 -5.87
CA LYS A 212 -1.91 24.64 -6.92
C LYS A 212 -2.34 23.81 -8.14
N SER A 213 -3.24 24.37 -8.96
CA SER A 213 -3.64 23.75 -10.24
C SER A 213 -2.43 23.29 -11.05
N ASP A 214 -2.47 22.07 -11.60
CA ASP A 214 -1.40 21.42 -12.37
C ASP A 214 -0.10 21.09 -11.61
N TYR A 215 -0.14 21.00 -10.28
CA TYR A 215 0.98 20.49 -9.47
C TYR A 215 0.64 19.15 -8.80
N GLY A 216 1.48 18.69 -7.88
CA GLY A 216 1.30 17.44 -7.13
C GLY A 216 0.91 16.26 -8.02
N LEU A 217 -0.21 15.61 -7.72
CA LEU A 217 -0.74 14.51 -8.53
C LEU A 217 -1.69 15.01 -9.63
N SER A 218 -2.27 16.20 -9.52
CA SER A 218 -3.10 16.78 -10.60
C SER A 218 -2.32 16.94 -11.91
N TYR A 219 -1.03 17.25 -11.83
CA TYR A 219 -0.13 17.30 -13.00
C TYR A 219 -0.10 15.99 -13.80
N SER A 220 -0.25 14.87 -13.10
CA SER A 220 -0.22 13.52 -13.63
C SER A 220 -1.60 13.03 -14.08
N ASN A 221 -2.66 13.84 -13.97
CA ASN A 221 -3.98 13.45 -14.43
C ASN A 221 -3.94 13.11 -15.94
N ASN A 222 -4.68 12.06 -16.32
CA ASN A 222 -4.73 11.52 -17.68
C ASN A 222 -3.41 10.94 -18.22
N GLN A 223 -2.38 10.73 -17.38
CA GLN A 223 -1.12 10.12 -17.81
C GLN A 223 -1.11 8.60 -17.61
N GLN A 224 -0.35 7.91 -18.45
CA GLN A 224 -0.13 6.48 -18.36
C GLN A 224 0.93 6.17 -17.30
N PHE A 225 0.84 4.98 -16.71
CA PHE A 225 1.82 4.52 -15.72
C PHE A 225 3.10 4.09 -16.44
N SER A 226 4.26 4.39 -15.86
CA SER A 226 5.55 3.94 -16.42
C SER A 226 6.43 3.32 -15.34
N THR A 227 7.15 2.27 -15.72
CA THR A 227 8.20 1.61 -14.93
C THR A 227 9.54 1.73 -15.66
N PHE A 228 10.63 1.33 -15.01
CA PHE A 228 11.96 1.43 -15.64
C PHE A 228 12.09 0.60 -16.94
N ASP A 229 11.29 -0.46 -17.07
CA ASP A 229 11.27 -1.39 -18.20
C ASP A 229 10.11 -1.16 -19.17
N ARG A 230 9.18 -0.23 -18.86
CA ARG A 230 8.07 0.13 -19.73
C ARG A 230 7.82 1.65 -19.68
N ASP A 231 8.32 2.32 -20.72
CA ASP A 231 8.19 3.76 -20.92
C ASP A 231 6.84 4.09 -21.60
N ASN A 232 5.95 4.73 -20.86
CA ASN A 232 4.67 5.26 -21.36
C ASN A 232 4.51 6.74 -20.98
N ASP A 233 5.59 7.42 -20.62
CA ASP A 233 5.52 8.83 -20.28
C ASP A 233 5.53 9.70 -21.54
N VAL A 234 5.19 10.97 -21.40
CA VAL A 234 5.03 11.88 -22.54
C VAL A 234 6.39 12.49 -22.95
N TYR A 235 7.43 12.32 -22.13
CA TYR A 235 8.72 12.93 -22.36
C TYR A 235 9.55 12.12 -23.36
N SER A 236 9.74 12.65 -24.56
CA SER A 236 10.45 11.93 -25.62
C SER A 236 11.98 11.79 -25.42
N GLY A 237 12.54 12.37 -24.35
CA GLY A 237 13.99 12.43 -24.17
C GLY A 237 14.58 11.23 -23.42
N VAL A 238 13.93 10.82 -22.33
CA VAL A 238 14.36 9.72 -21.46
C VAL A 238 13.13 9.13 -20.75
N ASN A 239 13.18 7.85 -20.42
CA ASN A 239 12.20 7.25 -19.52
C ASN A 239 12.33 7.92 -18.13
N CYS A 240 11.28 8.63 -17.71
CA CYS A 240 11.22 9.34 -16.45
C CYS A 240 11.29 8.39 -15.26
N ALA A 241 10.75 7.18 -15.36
CA ALA A 241 10.86 6.17 -14.29
C ALA A 241 12.33 5.77 -14.04
N VAL A 242 13.19 5.78 -15.06
CA VAL A 242 14.64 5.56 -14.92
C VAL A 242 15.33 6.79 -14.31
N SER A 243 15.00 7.98 -14.82
CA SER A 243 15.67 9.23 -14.41
C SER A 243 15.29 9.68 -12.99
N TYR A 244 14.06 9.39 -12.55
CA TYR A 244 13.50 9.78 -11.26
C TYR A 244 13.27 8.60 -10.32
N HIS A 245 13.73 7.40 -10.69
CA HIS A 245 13.85 6.22 -9.83
C HIS A 245 12.58 5.85 -9.06
N GLY A 246 11.63 5.27 -9.78
CA GLY A 246 10.37 4.77 -9.22
C GLY A 246 9.31 4.73 -10.31
N ALA A 247 8.28 3.91 -10.15
CA ALA A 247 7.18 3.89 -11.11
C ALA A 247 6.09 4.88 -10.74
N TRP A 248 5.57 5.59 -11.73
CA TRP A 248 4.55 6.61 -11.51
C TRP A 248 3.79 6.95 -12.79
N TRP A 249 2.74 7.75 -12.65
CA TRP A 249 2.05 8.40 -13.76
C TRP A 249 2.83 9.63 -14.20
N TYR A 250 3.91 9.40 -14.94
CA TYR A 250 4.78 10.46 -15.44
C TYR A 250 4.17 11.16 -16.67
N LYS A 251 4.27 12.50 -16.71
CA LYS A 251 3.96 13.35 -17.87
C LYS A 251 5.26 13.74 -18.57
N SER A 252 5.66 15.03 -18.50
CA SER A 252 7.04 15.45 -18.73
C SER A 252 7.83 15.22 -17.44
N CYS A 253 7.93 13.96 -17.07
CA CYS A 253 8.30 13.47 -15.75
C CYS A 253 7.27 13.88 -14.68
N HIS A 254 7.63 14.59 -13.61
CA HIS A 254 6.70 14.70 -12.49
C HIS A 254 6.74 16.01 -11.71
N ASN A 255 5.58 16.30 -11.08
CA ASN A 255 5.45 17.21 -9.95
C ASN A 255 5.25 16.44 -8.62
N SER A 256 5.15 15.11 -8.66
CA SER A 256 5.12 14.24 -7.49
C SER A 256 5.70 12.88 -7.84
N ASN A 257 6.39 12.24 -6.91
CA ASN A 257 6.85 10.86 -7.08
C ASN A 257 6.78 10.18 -5.71
N LEU A 258 5.67 9.52 -5.38
CA LEU A 258 5.49 8.90 -4.06
C LEU A 258 6.11 7.49 -3.98
N ASN A 259 6.54 6.96 -5.13
CA ASN A 259 7.22 5.67 -5.27
C ASN A 259 8.74 5.83 -5.45
N GLY A 260 9.27 7.05 -5.22
CA GLY A 260 10.69 7.35 -5.31
C GLY A 260 11.54 6.72 -4.21
N ILE A 261 12.84 7.03 -4.23
CA ILE A 261 13.82 6.64 -3.21
C ILE A 261 13.39 7.19 -1.84
N TRP A 262 13.36 6.33 -0.83
CA TRP A 262 12.94 6.72 0.52
C TRP A 262 13.92 7.70 1.16
N LEU A 263 13.39 8.78 1.77
CA LEU A 263 14.13 9.87 2.45
C LEU A 263 15.15 10.64 1.59
N GLU A 264 15.24 10.37 0.29
CA GLU A 264 16.05 11.14 -0.65
C GLU A 264 15.39 12.52 -0.88
N LYS A 265 16.14 13.60 -0.64
CA LYS A 265 15.63 14.99 -0.78
C LYS A 265 15.95 15.58 -2.15
N ALA A 266 15.62 14.84 -3.20
CA ALA A 266 15.81 15.22 -4.59
C ALA A 266 14.62 14.73 -5.43
N GLY A 267 14.58 15.10 -6.73
CA GLY A 267 13.51 14.63 -7.63
C GLY A 267 13.41 13.10 -7.72
N LYS A 268 14.49 12.37 -7.46
CA LYS A 268 14.50 10.90 -7.40
C LYS A 268 13.82 10.30 -6.17
N GLY A 269 13.58 11.12 -5.15
CA GLY A 269 13.04 10.69 -3.88
C GLY A 269 11.53 10.71 -3.81
N VAL A 270 11.00 10.24 -2.67
CA VAL A 270 9.59 10.43 -2.34
C VAL A 270 9.32 11.92 -2.19
N CYS A 271 8.57 12.50 -3.13
CA CYS A 271 8.41 13.95 -3.19
C CYS A 271 7.05 14.43 -3.70
N TRP A 272 6.71 15.66 -3.33
CA TRP A 272 5.51 16.36 -3.77
C TRP A 272 5.78 17.86 -3.96
N HIS A 273 5.54 18.38 -5.16
CA HIS A 273 5.59 19.80 -5.45
C HIS A 273 4.19 20.40 -5.31
N ASN A 274 3.99 21.35 -4.41
CA ASN A 274 2.67 21.99 -4.24
C ASN A 274 2.46 23.25 -5.10
N GLY A 275 3.43 23.61 -5.94
CA GLY A 275 3.40 24.82 -6.76
C GLY A 275 4.18 25.99 -6.16
N SER A 276 4.81 25.80 -5.00
CA SER A 276 5.76 26.74 -4.41
C SER A 276 7.09 26.06 -4.06
N THR A 277 7.04 24.85 -3.50
CA THR A 277 8.24 24.08 -3.10
C THR A 277 8.01 22.58 -3.25
N TYR A 278 9.12 21.84 -3.34
CA TYR A 278 9.13 20.40 -3.10
C TYR A 278 9.07 20.10 -1.61
N MET A 279 8.28 19.09 -1.26
CA MET A 279 8.21 18.47 0.05
C MET A 279 8.67 17.02 -0.06
N TYR A 280 9.28 16.52 1.01
CA TYR A 280 9.84 15.17 1.08
C TYR A 280 9.28 14.49 2.34
N PRO A 281 8.17 13.76 2.21
CA PRO A 281 7.52 13.14 3.37
C PRO A 281 8.34 12.02 4.00
N GLU A 282 8.22 11.94 5.32
CA GLU A 282 8.73 10.87 6.19
C GLU A 282 7.66 9.76 6.42
N PHE A 283 6.44 10.01 5.93
CA PHE A 283 5.34 9.06 5.83
C PHE A 283 4.44 9.49 4.67
N THR A 284 4.03 8.54 3.83
CA THR A 284 2.97 8.77 2.85
C THR A 284 2.09 7.54 2.66
N GLU A 285 0.80 7.75 2.53
CA GLU A 285 -0.19 6.69 2.34
C GLU A 285 -1.23 7.12 1.31
N LEU A 286 -1.41 6.34 0.25
CA LEU A 286 -2.54 6.50 -0.67
C LEU A 286 -3.64 5.53 -0.25
N LYS A 287 -4.85 6.04 -0.14
CA LYS A 287 -6.01 5.25 0.22
C LYS A 287 -7.25 5.71 -0.52
N ILE A 288 -8.10 4.76 -0.86
CA ILE A 288 -9.29 5.00 -1.66
C ILE A 288 -10.55 4.64 -0.86
N ARG A 289 -11.63 5.38 -1.05
CA ARG A 289 -12.91 5.08 -0.42
C ARG A 289 -14.04 5.15 -1.44
N ARG A 290 -14.96 4.20 -1.36
CA ARG A 290 -16.11 4.16 -2.28
C ARG A 290 -17.02 5.35 -2.02
N VAL A 291 -17.33 6.11 -3.06
CA VAL A 291 -18.30 7.20 -3.01
C VAL A 291 -19.70 6.61 -3.06
N ARG A 292 -20.53 6.88 -2.05
CA ARG A 292 -21.94 6.50 -2.09
C ARG A 292 -22.67 7.45 -3.04
N GLN A 293 -23.26 6.92 -4.11
CA GLN A 293 -24.20 7.70 -4.90
C GLN A 293 -25.41 8.04 -4.02
N GLN A 294 -25.70 9.33 -3.85
CA GLN A 294 -26.97 9.73 -3.27
C GLN A 294 -28.05 9.41 -4.32
N ILE A 295 -28.85 8.39 -4.04
CA ILE A 295 -30.08 8.15 -4.79
C ILE A 295 -31.01 9.29 -4.38
N GLY A 296 -31.19 10.26 -5.28
CA GLY A 296 -32.16 11.34 -5.14
C GLY A 296 -33.59 10.84 -5.30
#